data_AF-A0A0G4F5H8-F1
#
_entry.id   AF-A0A0G4F5H8-F1
#
_cell.length_a   1.000
_cell.length_b   1.000
_cell.length_c   1.000
_cell.angle_alpha   90.00
_cell.angle_beta   90.00
_cell.angle_gamma   90.00
#
_symmetry.space_group_name_H-M   'P 1'
#
loop_
_entity.id
_entity.type
_entity.pdbx_description
1 polymer ?
#
loop_
_entity_poly.entity_id
_entity_poly.type
_entity_poly.pdbx_seq_one_letter_code
_entity_poly.pdbx_strand_id
1 'polypeptide(L)'
;MQSGRNALHWAAREGHVAAVNKLMEWDPKLIDARNEHGTTPFIKAANKGHVDVMKALLEWGGGALLDIKNIFGDTPWDKAEGKPEIREIMQKYKR
;
A
#
# COMPACT_ATOMS: atom_id res chain seq x y z
N MET A 1 4.10 20.16 -11.84
CA MET A 1 3.13 19.03 -11.93
C MET A 1 3.23 18.27 -10.62
N GLN A 2 2.19 18.29 -9.77
CA GLN A 2 2.21 17.46 -8.56
C GLN A 2 2.05 16.00 -9.00
N SER A 3 3.03 15.15 -8.71
CA SER A 3 3.03 13.73 -9.10
C SER A 3 1.92 12.88 -8.43
N GLY A 4 0.97 13.52 -7.73
CA GLY A 4 -0.06 12.90 -6.89
C GLY A 4 0.51 12.08 -5.72
N ARG A 5 1.83 12.10 -5.50
CA ARG A 5 2.51 11.36 -4.43
C ARG A 5 2.46 12.17 -3.14
N ASN A 6 1.79 11.64 -2.13
CA ASN A 6 1.83 12.16 -0.77
C ASN A 6 2.99 11.55 0.03
N ALA A 7 3.18 12.00 1.28
CA ALA A 7 4.18 11.46 2.19
C ALA A 7 4.03 9.94 2.42
N LEU A 8 2.79 9.42 2.41
CA LEU A 8 2.53 8.00 2.64
C LEU A 8 3.05 7.12 1.49
N HIS A 9 3.03 7.59 0.24
CA HIS A 9 3.66 6.89 -0.89
C HIS A 9 5.16 6.71 -0.69
N TRP A 10 5.85 7.73 -0.17
CA TRP A 10 7.29 7.68 0.07
C TRP A 10 7.61 6.77 1.25
N ALA A 11 6.91 6.92 2.37
CA ALA A 11 7.06 6.03 3.51
C ALA A 11 6.82 4.55 3.14
N ALA A 12 5.79 4.30 2.33
CA ALA A 12 5.46 2.95 1.88
C ALA A 12 6.47 2.38 0.88
N ARG A 13 7.04 3.23 0.02
CA ARG A 13 8.08 2.84 -0.94
C ARG A 13 9.41 2.51 -0.27
N GLU A 14 9.77 3.23 0.78
CA GLU A 14 11.07 3.09 1.48
C GLU A 14 10.97 2.16 2.70
N GLY A 15 9.80 1.59 2.99
CA GLY A 15 9.62 0.61 4.06
C GLY A 15 9.55 1.22 5.47
N HIS A 16 9.25 2.51 5.60
CA HIS A 16 9.28 3.23 6.88
C HIS A 16 7.97 3.06 7.68
N VAL A 17 7.83 1.94 8.39
CA VAL A 17 6.63 1.59 9.18
C VAL A 17 6.27 2.68 10.21
N ALA A 18 7.25 3.22 10.94
CA ALA A 18 6.98 4.27 11.93
C ALA A 18 6.40 5.54 11.29
N ALA A 19 6.90 5.92 10.11
CA ALA A 19 6.37 7.05 9.36
C ALA A 19 4.96 6.76 8.83
N VAL A 20 4.70 5.53 8.35
CA VAL A 20 3.36 5.09 7.94
C VAL A 20 2.37 5.25 9.08
N ASN A 21 2.66 4.69 10.25
CA ASN A 21 1.77 4.81 11.41
C ASN A 21 1.54 6.27 11.81
N LYS A 22 2.61 7.08 11.85
CA LYS A 22 2.48 8.49 12.23
C LYS A 22 1.65 9.31 11.24
N LEU A 23 1.81 9.03 9.95
CA LEU A 23 1.03 9.68 8.89
C LEU A 23 -0.44 9.25 8.94
N MET A 24 -0.72 7.98 9.22
CA MET A 24 -2.09 7.47 9.39
C MET A 24 -2.79 8.05 10.63
N GLU A 25 -2.07 8.24 11.73
CA GLU A 25 -2.59 8.97 12.91
C GLU A 25 -2.95 10.42 12.57
N TRP A 26 -2.15 11.08 11.72
CA TRP A 26 -2.33 12.49 11.40
C TRP A 26 -3.44 12.74 10.37
N ASP A 27 -3.44 11.96 9.29
CA ASP A 27 -4.48 12.00 8.26
C ASP A 27 -4.73 10.60 7.67
N PRO A 28 -5.76 9.89 8.15
CA PRO A 28 -6.12 8.58 7.63
C PRO A 28 -6.51 8.59 6.15
N LYS A 29 -6.93 9.73 5.59
CA LYS A 29 -7.35 9.81 4.17
C LYS A 29 -6.18 9.63 3.21
N LEU A 30 -4.94 9.72 3.70
CA LEU A 30 -3.74 9.49 2.90
C LEU A 30 -3.66 8.07 2.32
N ILE A 31 -4.37 7.10 2.91
CA ILE A 31 -4.35 5.69 2.50
C ILE A 31 -4.96 5.45 1.12
N ASP A 32 -5.98 6.24 0.75
CA ASP A 32 -6.68 6.15 -0.53
C ASP A 32 -6.04 7.00 -1.64
N ALA A 33 -5.00 7.77 -1.30
CA ALA A 33 -4.34 8.65 -2.23
C ALA A 33 -3.78 7.90 -3.42
N ARG A 34 -3.93 8.49 -4.60
CA ARG A 34 -3.46 7.94 -5.86
C ARG A 34 -2.49 8.89 -6.52
N ASN A 35 -1.33 8.36 -6.89
CA ASN A 35 -0.38 9.11 -7.71
C ASN A 35 -0.85 9.20 -9.18
N GLU A 36 -0.05 9.84 -10.03
CA GLU A 36 -0.28 9.98 -11.49
C GLU A 36 -0.55 8.66 -12.24
N HIS A 37 -0.16 7.53 -11.67
CA HIS A 37 -0.39 6.19 -12.20
C HIS A 37 -1.56 5.46 -11.51
N GLY A 38 -2.38 6.14 -10.73
CA GLY A 38 -3.44 5.51 -9.92
C GLY A 38 -2.92 4.55 -8.85
N THR A 39 -1.62 4.54 -8.58
CA THR A 39 -0.99 3.65 -7.60
C THR A 39 -1.23 4.21 -6.22
N THR A 40 -1.65 3.36 -5.27
CA THR A 40 -1.80 3.71 -3.85
C THR A 40 -0.51 3.39 -3.07
N PRO A 41 -0.34 3.94 -1.85
CA PRO A 41 0.77 3.55 -0.97
C PRO A 41 0.85 2.04 -0.74
N PHE A 42 -0.30 1.36 -0.64
CA PHE A 42 -0.36 -0.10 -0.46
C PHE A 42 0.21 -0.87 -1.66
N ILE A 43 -0.20 -0.54 -2.89
CA ILE A 43 0.36 -1.16 -4.12
C ILE A 43 1.87 -0.87 -4.21
N LYS A 44 2.32 0.31 -3.77
CA LYS A 44 3.74 0.66 -3.76
C LYS A 44 4.56 -0.20 -2.80
N ALA A 45 4.04 -0.45 -1.59
CA ALA A 45 4.66 -1.35 -0.62
C ALA A 45 4.74 -2.80 -1.14
N ALA A 46 3.67 -3.30 -1.77
CA ALA A 46 3.64 -4.63 -2.39
C ALA A 46 4.70 -4.76 -3.51
N ASN A 47 4.76 -3.77 -4.41
CA ASN A 47 5.76 -3.71 -5.47
C ASN A 47 7.20 -3.70 -4.90
N LYS A 48 7.44 -3.02 -3.78
CA LYS A 48 8.77 -2.97 -3.15
C LYS A 48 9.09 -4.12 -2.21
N GLY A 49 8.10 -4.90 -1.81
CA GLY A 49 8.32 -6.05 -0.91
C GLY A 49 8.28 -5.70 0.58
N HIS A 50 7.72 -4.55 0.95
CA HIS A 50 7.72 -4.11 2.35
C HIS A 50 6.54 -4.69 3.12
N VAL A 51 6.70 -5.95 3.55
CA VAL A 51 5.68 -6.74 4.27
C VAL A 51 5.17 -6.02 5.52
N ASP A 52 6.04 -5.45 6.34
CA ASP A 52 5.61 -4.82 7.59
C ASP A 52 4.86 -3.50 7.38
N VAL A 53 5.19 -2.76 6.32
CA VAL A 53 4.39 -1.61 5.87
C VAL A 53 3.02 -2.08 5.42
N MET A 54 2.95 -3.17 4.65
CA MET A 54 1.67 -3.70 4.18
C MET A 54 0.79 -4.15 5.34
N LYS A 55 1.35 -4.84 6.35
CA LYS A 55 0.62 -5.18 7.59
C LYS A 55 0.08 -3.93 8.25
N ALA A 56 0.92 -2.91 8.47
CA ALA A 56 0.49 -1.65 9.09
C ALA A 56 -0.67 -1.01 8.31
N LEU A 57 -0.55 -0.90 6.99
CA LEU A 57 -1.62 -0.35 6.14
C LEU A 57 -2.90 -1.19 6.19
N LEU A 58 -2.82 -2.52 6.24
CA LEU A 58 -3.98 -3.41 6.35
C LEU A 58 -4.66 -3.31 7.72
N GLU A 59 -3.93 -3.05 8.79
CA GLU A 59 -4.54 -2.77 10.10
C GLU A 59 -5.39 -1.49 10.07
N TRP A 60 -4.98 -0.48 9.30
CA TRP A 60 -5.73 0.76 9.15
C TRP A 60 -6.88 0.69 8.13
N GLY A 61 -6.60 0.16 6.93
CA GLY A 61 -7.52 0.18 5.79
C GLY A 61 -8.27 -1.13 5.53
N GLY A 62 -7.91 -2.20 6.25
CA GLY A 62 -8.52 -3.52 6.11
C GLY A 62 -8.34 -4.15 4.72
N GLY A 63 -9.16 -5.18 4.46
CA GLY A 63 -9.12 -5.95 3.23
C GLY A 63 -9.49 -5.17 1.95
N ALA A 64 -10.13 -4.01 2.06
CA ALA A 64 -10.49 -3.18 0.90
C ALA A 64 -9.26 -2.76 0.07
N LEU A 65 -8.08 -2.70 0.70
CA LEU A 65 -6.82 -2.40 0.02
C LEU A 65 -6.39 -3.49 -0.98
N LEU A 66 -6.90 -4.71 -0.82
CA LEU A 66 -6.51 -5.89 -1.61
C LEU A 66 -7.11 -5.89 -3.02
N ASP A 67 -8.19 -5.13 -3.24
CA ASP A 67 -8.94 -5.09 -4.51
C ASP A 67 -8.67 -3.82 -5.33
N ILE A 68 -7.82 -2.92 -4.82
CA ILE A 68 -7.50 -1.65 -5.45
C ILE A 68 -6.71 -1.89 -6.74
N LYS A 69 -7.15 -1.26 -7.83
CA LYS A 69 -6.44 -1.25 -9.12
C LYS A 69 -5.78 0.09 -9.40
N ASN A 70 -4.59 0.03 -9.99
CA ASN A 70 -3.95 1.20 -10.60
C ASN A 70 -4.49 1.45 -12.03
N ILE A 71 -3.99 2.47 -12.74
CA ILE A 71 -4.46 2.77 -14.12
C ILE A 71 -4.09 1.68 -15.14
N PHE A 72 -3.12 0.84 -14.82
CA PHE A 72 -2.70 -0.28 -15.66
C PHE A 72 -3.54 -1.54 -15.41
N GLY A 73 -4.50 -1.48 -14.47
CA GLY A 73 -5.32 -2.61 -14.07
C GLY A 73 -4.68 -3.54 -13.04
N ASP A 74 -3.45 -3.24 -12.58
CA ASP A 74 -2.75 -4.06 -11.60
C ASP A 74 -3.37 -3.91 -10.21
N THR A 75 -3.65 -5.05 -9.59
CA THR A 75 -3.96 -5.20 -8.17
C THR A 75 -2.67 -5.33 -7.34
N PRO A 76 -2.74 -5.24 -6.00
CA PRO A 76 -1.57 -5.51 -5.18
C PRO A 76 -1.13 -6.99 -5.29
N TRP A 77 -2.04 -7.91 -5.68
CA TRP A 77 -1.72 -9.32 -5.94
C TRP A 77 -0.81 -9.47 -7.16
N ASP A 78 -1.07 -8.70 -8.22
CA ASP A 78 -0.23 -8.68 -9.43
C ASP A 78 1.17 -8.15 -9.11
N LYS A 79 1.28 -7.20 -8.18
CA LYS A 79 2.58 -6.68 -7.70
C LYS A 79 3.27 -7.56 -6.65
N ALA A 80 2.60 -8.59 -6.16
CA ALA A 80 3.13 -9.59 -5.22
C ALA A 80 3.59 -10.89 -5.93
N GLU A 81 3.65 -10.91 -7.26
CA GLU A 81 4.17 -12.06 -8.01
C GLU A 81 5.62 -12.38 -7.59
N GLY A 82 5.90 -13.66 -7.33
CA GLY A 82 7.19 -14.13 -6.84
C GLY A 82 7.49 -13.81 -5.36
N LYS A 83 6.53 -13.28 -4.59
CA LYS A 83 6.72 -12.86 -3.18
C LYS A 83 5.75 -13.59 -2.25
N PRO A 84 6.07 -14.83 -1.82
CA PRO A 84 5.13 -15.67 -1.06
C PRO A 84 4.68 -15.03 0.26
N GLU A 85 5.59 -14.36 0.98
CA GLU A 85 5.31 -13.67 2.24
C GLU A 85 4.25 -12.58 2.09
N ILE A 86 4.27 -11.84 0.98
CA ILE A 86 3.26 -10.81 0.70
C ILE A 86 1.90 -11.46 0.43
N ARG A 87 1.88 -12.55 -0.33
CA ARG A 87 0.63 -13.26 -0.63
C ARG A 87 0.01 -13.83 0.63
N GLU A 88 0.81 -14.37 1.53
CA GLU A 88 0.35 -14.91 2.82
C GLU A 88 -0.31 -13.83 3.67
N ILE A 89 0.34 -12.65 3.84
CA ILE A 89 -0.29 -11.57 4.59
C ILE A 89 -1.57 -11.09 3.89
N MET A 90 -1.58 -10.93 2.57
CA MET A 90 -2.76 -10.47 1.85
C MET A 90 -3.92 -11.47 2.00
N GLN A 91 -3.62 -12.77 2.03
CA GLN A 91 -4.61 -13.82 2.20
C GLN A 91 -5.22 -13.82 3.61
N LYS A 92 -4.44 -13.49 4.65
CA LYS A 92 -4.93 -13.34 6.02
C LYS A 92 -5.97 -12.22 6.20
N TYR A 93 -5.89 -11.16 5.39
CA TYR A 93 -6.80 -10.01 5.48
C TYR A 93 -7.91 -10.04 4.42
N LYS A 94 -7.94 -11.09 3.58
CA LYS A 94 -9.02 -11.37 2.63
C LYS A 94 -10.17 -12.05 3.40
N ARG A 95 -10.99 -11.27 4.10
CA ARG A 95 -12.19 -11.76 4.79
C ARG A 95 -13.30 -12.13 3.80
#